data_AF-A0A1G3JAL7-F1
#
_entry.id   AF-A0A1G3JAL7-F1
#
_cell.length_a   1.000
_cell.length_b   1.000
_cell.length_c   1.000
_cell.angle_alpha   90.00
_cell.angle_beta   90.00
_cell.angle_gamma   90.00
#
_symmetry.space_group_name_H-M   'P 1'
#
loop_
_entity.id
_entity.type
_entity.pdbx_description
1 polymer ?
#
loop_
_entity_poly.entity_id
_entity_poly.type
_entity_poly.pdbx_seq_one_letter_code
_entity_poly.pdbx_strand_id
1 'polypeptide(L)'
;MVDDEPFNRSLLDQILNKEYIIRQSGSGPEALEDAFASPPDLILVDVMMPDMDGFEVCRRLKAHDKTMHVPVIFITAKNEIKDEELGFAVGASDFIHKPISAPIVSARVRTHLRIKMMQDYLRGENSRLLQSSGEKSAELQQLKDFVWGADKLARR
;
A
#
# COMPACT_ATOMS: atom_id res chain seq x y z
N MET A 1 0.13 0.84 13.14
CA MET A 1 -1.19 1.31 13.60
C MET A 1 -1.04 2.71 14.13
N VAL A 2 -2.05 3.54 13.93
CA VAL A 2 -2.04 4.96 14.25
C VAL A 2 -3.32 5.26 15.01
N ASP A 3 -3.21 5.60 16.28
CA ASP A 3 -4.34 5.91 17.16
C ASP A 3 -3.73 6.70 18.32
N ASP A 4 -4.31 7.82 18.73
CA ASP A 4 -3.76 8.66 19.79
C ASP A 4 -3.96 8.02 21.18
N GLU A 5 -4.98 7.19 21.34
CA GLU A 5 -5.31 6.52 22.59
C GLU A 5 -4.44 5.26 22.82
N PRO A 6 -3.57 5.24 23.85
CA PRO A 6 -2.67 4.11 24.10
C PRO A 6 -3.39 2.78 24.33
N PHE A 7 -4.59 2.82 24.91
CA PHE A 7 -5.40 1.62 25.13
C PHE A 7 -5.81 0.94 23.82
N ASN A 8 -6.26 1.71 22.81
CA ASN A 8 -6.64 1.18 21.51
C ASN A 8 -5.44 0.52 20.81
N ARG A 9 -4.27 1.15 20.91
CA ARG A 9 -3.03 0.58 20.37
C ARG A 9 -2.67 -0.74 21.04
N SER A 10 -2.74 -0.81 22.37
CA SER A 10 -2.47 -2.04 23.12
C SER A 10 -3.47 -3.16 22.77
N LEU A 11 -4.75 -2.83 22.61
CA LEU A 11 -5.78 -3.80 22.24
C LEU A 11 -5.50 -4.41 20.85
N LEU A 12 -5.26 -3.56 19.84
CA LEU A 12 -4.97 -4.03 18.48
C LEU A 12 -3.66 -4.80 18.40
N ASP A 13 -2.66 -4.41 19.21
CA ASP A 13 -1.40 -5.15 19.33
C ASP A 13 -1.66 -6.57 19.83
N GLN A 14 -2.41 -6.73 20.93
CA GLN A 14 -2.76 -8.05 21.46
C GLN A 14 -3.54 -8.94 20.46
N ILE A 15 -4.33 -8.32 19.58
CA ILE A 15 -5.09 -9.04 18.55
C ILE A 15 -4.17 -9.53 17.41
N LEU A 16 -3.17 -8.74 17.02
CA LEU A 16 -2.43 -8.91 15.77
C LEU A 16 -0.98 -9.36 15.93
N ASN A 17 -0.35 -9.17 17.10
CA ASN A 17 1.08 -9.39 17.32
C ASN A 17 1.53 -10.86 17.20
N LYS A 18 0.59 -11.81 17.21
CA LYS A 18 0.88 -13.23 17.01
C LYS A 18 1.23 -13.57 15.56
N GLU A 19 0.69 -12.82 14.60
CA GLU A 19 0.85 -13.07 13.16
C GLU A 19 1.69 -11.97 12.46
N TYR A 20 1.79 -10.77 13.05
CA TYR A 20 2.34 -9.60 12.37
C TYR A 20 3.31 -8.80 13.24
N ILE A 21 4.28 -8.15 12.60
CA ILE A 21 5.13 -7.14 13.23
C ILE A 21 4.34 -5.83 13.28
N ILE A 22 4.15 -5.31 14.49
CA ILE A 22 3.36 -4.12 14.72
C ILE A 22 4.27 -2.93 15.02
N ARG A 23 4.14 -1.87 14.22
CA ARG A 23 4.64 -0.53 14.55
C ARG A 23 3.49 0.33 15.03
N GLN A 24 3.69 1.08 16.10
CA GLN A 24 2.68 1.92 16.73
C GLN A 24 3.11 3.37 16.64
N SER A 25 2.19 4.25 16.26
CA SER A 25 2.39 5.71 16.26
C SER A 25 1.21 6.35 16.98
N GLY A 26 1.49 7.32 17.84
CA GLY A 26 0.48 8.04 18.63
C GLY A 26 -0.11 9.25 17.93
N SER A 27 0.39 9.60 16.74
CA SER A 27 -0.10 10.76 15.98
C SER A 27 0.02 10.56 14.47
N GLY A 28 -0.77 11.34 13.72
CA GLY A 28 -0.69 11.39 12.26
C GLY A 28 0.70 11.78 11.73
N PRO A 29 1.34 12.86 12.22
CA PRO A 29 2.68 13.24 11.79
C PRO A 29 3.75 12.16 12.00
N GLU A 30 3.79 11.54 13.18
CA GLU A 30 4.70 10.44 13.50
C GLU A 30 4.50 9.25 12.54
N ALA A 31 3.24 8.88 12.30
CA ALA A 31 2.91 7.80 11.38
C ALA A 31 3.36 8.06 9.93
N LEU A 32 3.25 9.32 9.48
CA LEU A 32 3.70 9.72 8.15
C LEU A 32 5.23 9.66 8.04
N GLU A 33 5.94 10.17 9.03
CA GLU A 33 7.41 10.12 9.08
C GLU A 33 7.90 8.66 9.00
N ASP A 34 7.36 7.79 9.85
CA ASP A 34 7.69 6.37 9.88
C ASP A 34 7.37 5.65 8.56
N ALA A 35 6.19 5.93 7.98
CA ALA A 35 5.74 5.29 6.74
C ALA A 35 6.55 5.75 5.52
N PHE A 36 6.99 7.01 5.48
CA PHE A 36 7.81 7.52 4.37
C PHE A 36 9.27 7.07 4.47
N ALA A 37 9.78 6.89 5.69
CA ALA A 37 11.10 6.32 5.92
C ALA A 37 11.12 4.82 5.57
N SER A 38 10.15 4.06 6.04
CA SER A 38 10.03 2.61 5.82
C SER A 38 8.56 2.23 5.64
N PRO A 39 8.08 2.07 4.39
CA PRO A 39 6.68 1.76 4.13
C PRO A 39 6.25 0.41 4.71
N PRO A 40 5.13 0.33 5.48
CA PRO A 40 4.56 -0.93 5.93
C PRO A 40 3.76 -1.63 4.82
N ASP A 41 3.40 -2.90 5.03
CA ASP A 41 2.50 -3.64 4.14
C ASP A 41 1.03 -3.26 4.30
N LEU A 42 0.65 -2.69 5.45
CA LEU A 42 -0.72 -2.24 5.75
C LEU A 42 -0.71 -1.19 6.88
N ILE A 43 -1.62 -0.23 6.81
CA ILE A 43 -1.80 0.80 7.84
C ILE A 43 -3.22 0.73 8.39
N LEU A 44 -3.33 0.58 9.71
CA LEU A 44 -4.55 0.83 10.48
C LEU A 44 -4.46 2.24 11.05
N VAL A 45 -5.45 3.09 10.83
CA VAL A 45 -5.48 4.46 11.35
C VAL A 45 -6.84 4.81 11.94
N ASP A 46 -6.86 5.38 13.15
CA ASP A 46 -8.05 5.99 13.72
C ASP A 46 -8.41 7.24 12.92
N VAL A 47 -9.68 7.38 12.62
CA VAL A 47 -10.20 8.58 11.95
C VAL A 47 -10.18 9.77 12.90
N MET A 48 -10.47 9.53 14.19
CA MET A 48 -10.64 10.58 15.19
C MET A 48 -9.35 10.74 15.99
N MET A 49 -8.46 11.62 15.53
CA MET A 49 -7.23 11.98 16.25
C MET A 49 -7.09 13.50 16.38
N PRO A 50 -6.45 14.01 17.44
CA PRO A 50 -6.14 15.42 17.59
C PRO A 50 -5.12 15.87 16.54
N ASP A 51 -5.17 17.17 16.21
CA ASP A 51 -4.32 17.90 15.26
C ASP A 51 -4.44 17.45 13.79
N MET A 52 -4.35 16.16 13.50
CA MET A 52 -4.44 15.59 12.16
C MET A 52 -5.35 14.35 12.18
N ASP A 53 -6.49 14.45 11.50
CA ASP A 53 -7.42 13.34 11.38
C ASP A 53 -6.90 12.22 10.45
N GLY A 54 -7.48 11.03 10.58
CA GLY A 54 -7.08 9.87 9.78
C GLY A 54 -7.34 10.04 8.27
N PHE A 55 -8.27 10.93 7.88
CA PHE A 55 -8.52 11.23 6.46
C PHE A 55 -7.34 11.97 5.84
N GLU A 56 -6.78 12.96 6.54
CA GLU A 56 -5.60 13.70 6.10
C GLU A 56 -4.35 12.81 6.07
N VAL A 57 -4.18 11.94 7.08
CA VAL A 57 -3.11 10.93 7.07
C VAL A 57 -3.22 10.05 5.82
N CYS A 58 -4.40 9.51 5.53
CA CYS A 58 -4.62 8.70 4.34
C CYS A 58 -4.32 9.48 3.05
N ARG A 59 -4.83 10.71 2.94
CA ARG A 59 -4.60 11.55 1.76
C ARG A 59 -3.12 11.75 1.49
N ARG A 60 -2.31 12.03 2.51
CA ARG A 60 -0.86 12.20 2.38
C ARG A 60 -0.14 10.90 2.05
N LEU A 61 -0.54 9.78 2.66
CA LEU A 61 0.00 8.45 2.32
C LEU A 61 -0.28 8.10 0.85
N LYS A 62 -1.47 8.43 0.35
CA LYS A 62 -1.87 8.18 -1.04
C LYS A 62 -1.22 9.10 -2.06
N ALA A 63 -0.83 10.31 -1.65
CA ALA A 63 -0.12 11.27 -2.50
C ALA A 63 1.39 11.00 -2.62
N HIS A 64 1.96 10.11 -1.80
CA HIS A 64 3.40 9.88 -1.73
C HIS A 64 3.80 8.56 -2.41
N ASP A 65 4.74 8.61 -3.36
CA ASP A 65 5.12 7.47 -4.23
C ASP A 65 5.47 6.18 -3.46
N LYS A 66 6.19 6.30 -2.33
CA LYS A 66 6.57 5.14 -1.51
C LYS A 66 5.40 4.45 -0.81
N THR A 67 4.30 5.16 -0.53
CA THR A 67 3.20 4.67 0.31
C THR A 67 1.86 4.61 -0.41
N MET A 68 1.76 5.15 -1.63
CA MET A 68 0.49 5.24 -2.37
C MET A 68 -0.18 3.87 -2.58
N HIS A 69 0.62 2.81 -2.61
CA HIS A 69 0.17 1.43 -2.78
C HIS A 69 -0.09 0.68 -1.48
N VAL A 70 0.21 1.26 -0.32
CA VAL A 70 -0.01 0.63 0.97
C VAL A 70 -1.50 0.72 1.31
N PRO A 71 -2.20 -0.41 1.56
CA PRO A 71 -3.60 -0.38 1.96
C PRO A 71 -3.76 0.33 3.30
N VAL A 72 -4.74 1.23 3.37
CA VAL A 72 -5.08 1.98 4.59
C VAL A 72 -6.48 1.56 5.01
N ILE A 73 -6.62 1.02 6.21
CA ILE A 73 -7.91 0.67 6.80
C ILE A 73 -8.21 1.64 7.93
N PHE A 74 -9.38 2.25 7.86
CA PHE A 74 -9.85 3.14 8.91
C PHE A 74 -10.46 2.38 10.07
N ILE A 75 -10.10 2.81 11.27
CA ILE A 75 -10.77 2.43 12.50
C ILE A 75 -11.59 3.64 12.90
N THR A 76 -12.90 3.48 13.10
CA THR A 76 -13.75 4.66 13.30
C THR A 76 -14.93 4.36 14.21
N ALA A 77 -15.29 5.34 15.05
CA ALA A 77 -16.58 5.37 15.73
C ALA A 77 -17.67 6.04 14.88
N LYS A 78 -17.29 6.72 13.80
CA LYS A 78 -18.24 7.31 12.85
C LYS A 78 -18.94 6.21 12.05
N ASN A 79 -20.23 6.35 11.87
CA ASN A 79 -21.11 5.40 11.19
C ASN A 79 -22.05 6.09 10.18
N GLU A 80 -21.76 7.35 9.83
CA GLU A 80 -22.49 8.05 8.78
C GLU A 80 -21.94 7.65 7.41
N ILE A 81 -22.85 7.41 6.47
CA ILE A 81 -22.50 7.08 5.06
C ILE A 81 -21.54 8.11 4.47
N LYS A 82 -21.70 9.39 4.80
CA LYS A 82 -20.85 10.48 4.31
C LYS A 82 -19.38 10.35 4.72
N ASP A 83 -19.11 9.85 5.93
CA ASP A 83 -17.74 9.65 6.40
C ASP A 83 -17.08 8.47 5.68
N GLU A 84 -17.85 7.41 5.38
CA GLU A 84 -17.35 6.29 4.56
C GLU A 84 -17.09 6.71 3.11
N GLU A 85 -18.03 7.45 2.50
CA GLU A 85 -17.86 8.02 1.16
C GLU A 85 -16.59 8.88 1.08
N LEU A 86 -16.40 9.77 2.05
CA LEU A 86 -15.19 10.58 2.15
C LEU A 86 -13.94 9.70 2.29
N GLY A 87 -13.99 8.68 3.13
CA GLY A 87 -12.83 7.84 3.38
C GLY A 87 -12.41 7.02 2.16
N PHE A 88 -13.36 6.45 1.43
CA PHE A 88 -13.07 5.80 0.15
C PHE A 88 -12.57 6.81 -0.89
N ALA A 89 -13.12 8.03 -0.93
CA ALA A 89 -12.67 9.08 -1.86
C ALA A 89 -11.22 9.52 -1.61
N VAL A 90 -10.74 9.52 -0.36
CA VAL A 90 -9.32 9.78 -0.04
C VAL A 90 -8.42 8.54 -0.18
N GLY A 91 -8.98 7.41 -0.60
CA GLY A 91 -8.24 6.20 -0.94
C GLY A 91 -8.13 5.15 0.16
N ALA A 92 -8.97 5.21 1.20
CA ALA A 92 -9.07 4.11 2.16
C ALA A 92 -9.47 2.81 1.44
N SER A 93 -8.88 1.71 1.87
CA SER A 93 -9.13 0.37 1.34
C SER A 93 -10.29 -0.33 2.05
N ASP A 94 -10.55 0.03 3.32
CA ASP A 94 -11.60 -0.57 4.13
C ASP A 94 -11.85 0.19 5.44
N PHE A 95 -12.87 -0.26 6.19
CA PHE A 95 -13.26 0.26 7.49
C PHE A 95 -13.45 -0.85 8.53
N ILE A 96 -13.12 -0.52 9.78
CA ILE A 96 -13.40 -1.28 11.00
C ILE A 96 -14.13 -0.34 11.96
N HIS A 97 -15.40 -0.62 12.24
CA HIS A 97 -16.17 0.17 13.19
C HIS A 97 -15.82 -0.22 14.64
N LYS A 98 -15.74 0.78 15.52
CA LYS A 98 -15.70 0.60 16.96
C LYS A 98 -17.13 0.25 17.45
N PRO A 99 -17.32 -0.69 18.41
CA PRO A 99 -16.30 -1.40 19.17
C PRO A 99 -15.57 -2.47 18.37
N ILE A 100 -14.26 -2.60 18.62
CA ILE A 100 -13.38 -3.50 17.88
C ILE A 100 -13.73 -4.97 18.14
N SER A 101 -13.93 -5.72 17.06
CA SER A 101 -14.08 -7.17 17.10
C SER A 101 -12.83 -7.85 16.56
N ALA A 102 -12.08 -8.53 17.43
CA ALA A 102 -10.86 -9.25 17.07
C ALA A 102 -10.99 -10.12 15.80
N PRO A 103 -12.01 -11.00 15.65
CA PRO A 103 -12.14 -11.81 14.44
C PRO A 103 -12.35 -10.98 13.18
N ILE A 104 -13.04 -9.83 13.27
CA ILE A 104 -13.25 -8.92 12.13
C ILE A 104 -11.94 -8.23 11.74
N VAL A 105 -11.20 -7.70 12.71
CA VAL A 105 -9.90 -7.06 12.47
C VAL A 105 -8.95 -8.04 11.79
N SER A 106 -8.78 -9.24 12.37
CA SER A 106 -7.89 -10.26 11.81
C SER A 106 -8.31 -10.66 10.39
N ALA A 107 -9.61 -10.82 10.12
CA ALA A 107 -10.10 -11.17 8.79
C ALA A 107 -9.83 -10.07 7.75
N ARG A 108 -10.06 -8.81 8.10
CA ARG A 108 -9.83 -7.67 7.20
C ARG A 108 -8.34 -7.45 6.94
N VAL A 109 -7.51 -7.44 8.00
CA VAL A 109 -6.06 -7.30 7.89
C VAL A 109 -5.48 -8.40 7.00
N ARG A 110 -5.84 -9.67 7.25
CA ARG A 110 -5.39 -10.81 6.45
C ARG A 110 -5.80 -10.68 4.97
N THR A 111 -7.02 -10.23 4.71
CA THR A 111 -7.52 -10.04 3.34
C THR A 111 -6.69 -9.00 2.59
N HIS A 112 -6.49 -7.82 3.17
CA HIS A 112 -5.76 -6.73 2.51
C HIS A 112 -4.27 -7.01 2.38
N LEU A 113 -3.65 -7.70 3.34
CA LEU A 113 -2.27 -8.17 3.21
C LEU A 113 -2.12 -9.18 2.07
N ARG A 114 -3.04 -10.14 1.92
CA ARG A 114 -3.01 -11.08 0.77
C ARG A 114 -3.14 -10.35 -0.56
N ILE A 115 -4.03 -9.37 -0.65
CA ILE A 115 -4.19 -8.55 -1.85
C ILE A 115 -2.90 -7.78 -2.15
N LYS A 116 -2.30 -7.14 -1.13
CA LYS A 116 -1.03 -6.41 -1.26
C LYS A 116 0.10 -7.31 -1.75
N MET A 117 0.28 -8.48 -1.13
CA MET A 117 1.29 -9.46 -1.53
C MET A 117 1.13 -9.87 -3.00
N MET A 118 -0.10 -10.12 -3.45
CA MET A 118 -0.37 -10.48 -4.84
C MET A 118 -0.12 -9.31 -5.80
N GLN A 119 -0.49 -8.09 -5.43
CA GLN A 119 -0.20 -6.89 -6.23
C GLN A 119 1.31 -6.64 -6.37
N ASP A 120 2.06 -6.80 -5.29
CA ASP A 120 3.52 -6.64 -5.31
C ASP A 120 4.18 -7.71 -6.18
N TYR A 121 3.74 -8.96 -6.05
CA TYR A 121 4.19 -10.06 -6.89
C TYR A 121 3.95 -9.75 -8.37
N LEU A 122 2.72 -9.37 -8.74
CA LEU A 122 2.37 -9.05 -10.13
C LEU A 122 3.16 -7.86 -10.67
N ARG A 123 3.42 -6.82 -9.86
CA ARG A 123 4.25 -5.69 -10.29
C ARG A 123 5.70 -6.10 -10.51
N GLY A 124 6.25 -6.93 -9.61
CA GLY A 124 7.59 -7.48 -9.76
C GLY A 124 7.73 -8.31 -11.04
N GLU A 125 6.79 -9.21 -11.30
CA GLU A 125 6.79 -10.04 -12.50
C GLU A 125 6.59 -9.21 -13.77
N ASN A 126 5.66 -8.24 -13.77
CA ASN A 126 5.47 -7.37 -14.93
C ASN A 126 6.74 -6.56 -15.26
N SER A 127 7.43 -6.07 -14.24
CA SER A 127 8.69 -5.34 -14.40
C SER A 127 9.78 -6.23 -15.03
N ARG A 128 9.88 -7.49 -14.58
CA ARG A 128 10.80 -8.49 -15.14
C ARG A 128 10.47 -8.85 -16.59
N LEU A 129 9.19 -9.05 -16.90
CA LEU A 129 8.73 -9.37 -18.25
C LEU A 129 9.01 -8.23 -19.23
N LEU A 130 8.74 -6.98 -18.82
CA LEU A 130 9.04 -5.80 -19.63
C LEU A 130 10.54 -5.67 -19.90
N GLN A 131 11.39 -5.96 -18.91
CA GLN A 131 12.83 -5.97 -19.09
C GLN A 131 13.27 -7.04 -20.11
N SER A 132 12.83 -8.28 -19.96
CA SER A 132 13.19 -9.37 -20.89
C SER A 132 12.65 -9.13 -22.31
N SER A 133 11.46 -8.52 -22.43
CA SER A 133 10.89 -8.17 -23.74
C SER A 133 11.70 -7.08 -24.43
N GLY A 134 12.14 -6.06 -23.69
CA GLY A 134 13.02 -5.01 -24.20
C GLY A 134 14.37 -5.55 -24.67
N GLU A 135 14.99 -6.44 -23.89
CA GLU A 135 16.27 -7.08 -24.23
C GLU A 135 16.17 -7.88 -25.55
N LYS A 136 15.16 -8.76 -25.68
CA LYS A 136 14.92 -9.54 -26.91
C LYS A 136 14.63 -8.65 -28.12
N SER A 137 13.91 -7.55 -27.92
CA SER A 137 13.62 -6.60 -29.00
C SER A 137 14.89 -5.91 -29.52
N ALA A 138 15.79 -5.53 -28.61
CA ALA A 138 17.08 -4.93 -28.96
C ALA A 138 17.99 -5.92 -29.71
N GLU A 139 18.07 -7.18 -29.26
CA GLU A 139 18.82 -8.24 -29.95
C GLU A 139 18.30 -8.48 -31.38
N LEU A 140 16.98 -8.59 -31.54
CA LEU A 140 16.36 -8.77 -32.86
C LEU A 140 16.63 -7.58 -33.78
N GLN A 141 16.68 -6.35 -33.24
CA GLN A 141 16.98 -5.16 -34.02
C GLN A 141 18.45 -5.16 -34.47
N GLN A 142 19.39 -5.52 -33.60
CA GLN A 142 20.81 -5.65 -33.95
C GLN A 142 21.03 -6.73 -35.01
N LEU A 143 20.36 -7.88 -34.88
CA LEU A 143 20.44 -8.95 -35.87
C LEU A 143 19.87 -8.50 -37.22
N LYS A 144 18.74 -7.78 -37.23
CA LYS A 144 18.19 -7.18 -38.45
C LYS A 144 19.17 -6.19 -39.08
N ASP A 145 19.73 -5.26 -38.31
CA ASP A 145 20.65 -4.25 -38.82
C ASP A 145 21.94 -4.89 -39.37
N PHE A 146 22.43 -5.96 -38.74
CA PHE A 146 23.55 -6.76 -39.23
C PHE A 146 23.21 -7.46 -40.55
N VAL A 147 22.10 -8.20 -40.61
CA VAL A 147 21.69 -8.98 -41.79
C VAL A 147 21.36 -8.07 -42.99
N TRP A 148 20.54 -7.02 -42.78
CA TRP A 148 20.15 -6.08 -43.83
C TRP A 148 21.24 -5.07 -44.18
N GLY A 149 22.19 -4.80 -43.28
CA GLY A 149 23.38 -3.98 -43.51
C GLY A 149 24.43 -4.69 -44.38
N ALA A 150 24.63 -6.00 -44.18
CA ALA A 150 25.54 -6.81 -44.98
C ALA A 150 25.05 -6.98 -46.44
N ASP A 151 23.74 -7.11 -46.65
CA ASP A 151 23.14 -7.29 -47.98
C ASP A 151 23.25 -6.01 -48.86
N LYS A 152 23.37 -4.83 -48.23
CA LYS A 152 23.67 -3.55 -48.93
C LYS A 152 25.12 -3.43 -49.40
N LEU A 153 26.06 -4.18 -48.78
CA LEU A 153 27.47 -4.18 -49.17
C LEU A 153 27.78 -5.20 -50.28
N ALA A 154 27.00 -6.27 -50.38
CA ALA A 154 27.20 -7.35 -51.36
C ALA A 154 26.65 -7.05 -52.78
N ARG A 155 25.86 -5.98 -52.96
CA ARG A 155 25.28 -5.58 -54.26
C ARG A 155 26.01 -4.41 -54.94
N ARG A 156 27.27 -4.15 -54.57
CA ARG A 156 28.14 -3.17 -55.23
C ARG A 156 29.26 -3.86 -56.01
#